data_AF-A0A8J4R0Q1-F1
#
_entry.id   AF-A0A8J4R0Q1-F1
#
_cell.length_a   1.000
_cell.length_b   1.000
_cell.length_c   1.000
_cell.angle_alpha   90.00
_cell.angle_beta   90.00
_cell.angle_gamma   90.00
#
_symmetry.space_group_name_H-M   'P 1'
#
loop_
_entity.id
_entity.type
_entity.pdbx_description
1 polymer ?
#
loop_
_entity_poly.entity_id
_entity_poly.type
_entity_poly.pdbx_seq_one_letter_code
_entity_poly.pdbx_strand_id
1 'polypeptide(L)'
;MACSEQLVVSGSGSGSGSGSGSMPRYVQMQTEPSGSIASSLISPRADATPIFDELPEATIVSVSRPDPGDFSPMLLTYTIEFQYKQFKWRLVKKASHLFYLHFNLKKRAIIEEIQEKQEQVKDWLQNLGIGENTAVEQDDDEHDDETVPLHHEDSFKNRDVPSSAALPIIRPALGRQHSISDRAKVAMQGYLNHFLGNLDIVNSREVCKFLEVSKLSFLPEYGPKLKEDYVMVKHLPKILKDDDDSRKCCPCCCFNCCNDNWQKVWAVLKPGFLALLEDPFHTQPLDIIVFDVLPASDGNGEGRVLLAKEIKERNPLRHAFKVTCGIRSVRIRGKNGAKVKDWVAAINDAGLKPPEGWCHPHRFGSFAPPRGLAEDGSQAQWFVDGRAAFEAIASSIEDAKSEIFICDWWLCPELYLRRPFHAHATSRLDALLEAKAKQGVQIYVLLYKEVAIALKINSVYSKRKLLSIHENVRVLRYPDHFSSGVYLWSHHEKLVIVDYQICFIGGLDLCFGRYDTSEHKVGDCPPLIWPGKDYYNPSRWLASALKFTQ
;
A
#
# COMPACT_ATOMS: atom_id res chain seq x y z
N MET A 1 15.30 -16.04 2.05
CA MET A 1 15.33 -16.90 0.84
C MET A 1 16.65 -17.65 0.79
N ALA A 2 16.61 -18.95 1.03
CA ALA A 2 17.65 -19.89 0.64
C ALA A 2 16.87 -21.18 0.33
N CYS A 3 16.43 -21.31 -0.92
CA CYS A 3 15.76 -22.53 -1.36
C CYS A 3 16.84 -23.39 -2.02
N SER A 4 17.22 -24.46 -1.33
CA SER A 4 18.12 -25.47 -1.88
C SER A 4 17.37 -26.23 -2.98
N GLU A 5 17.74 -26.04 -4.24
CA GLU A 5 17.26 -26.89 -5.33
C GLU A 5 17.95 -28.26 -5.23
N GLN A 6 17.19 -29.28 -4.83
CA GLN A 6 17.54 -30.67 -5.15
C GLN A 6 16.96 -31.01 -6.52
N LEU A 7 17.85 -31.15 -7.50
CA LEU A 7 17.57 -31.71 -8.81
C LEU A 7 17.02 -33.14 -8.67
N VAL A 8 15.72 -33.32 -8.91
CA VAL A 8 15.13 -34.62 -9.18
C VAL A 8 15.07 -34.78 -10.70
N VAL A 9 15.96 -35.61 -11.23
CA VAL A 9 15.94 -36.05 -12.63
C VAL A 9 14.85 -37.11 -12.76
N SER A 10 13.75 -36.78 -13.42
CA SER A 10 12.79 -37.76 -13.93
C SER A 10 12.84 -37.78 -15.45
N GLY A 11 13.30 -38.90 -16.01
CA GLY A 11 13.23 -39.16 -17.44
C GLY A 11 11.79 -39.47 -17.85
N SER A 12 11.38 -39.01 -19.03
CA SER A 12 10.21 -39.60 -19.70
C SER A 12 10.36 -39.57 -21.22
N GLY A 13 9.89 -40.68 -21.80
CA GLY A 13 9.95 -41.07 -23.19
C GLY A 13 9.29 -40.11 -24.17
N SER A 14 9.77 -40.23 -25.40
CA SER A 14 9.30 -39.62 -26.63
C SER A 14 7.87 -40.05 -27.01
N GLY A 15 7.09 -39.08 -27.50
CA GLY A 15 5.82 -39.30 -28.18
C GLY A 15 5.56 -38.16 -29.16
N SER A 16 5.74 -38.44 -30.45
CA SER A 16 5.57 -37.53 -31.58
C SER A 16 4.09 -37.41 -32.00
N GLY A 17 3.62 -36.19 -32.24
CA GLY A 17 2.32 -35.92 -32.86
C GLY A 17 2.32 -34.58 -33.58
N SER A 18 2.26 -34.62 -34.91
CA SER A 18 2.19 -33.50 -35.84
C SER A 18 0.78 -32.91 -35.94
N GLY A 19 0.64 -31.59 -35.99
CA GLY A 19 -0.61 -30.88 -36.30
C GLY A 19 -0.35 -29.47 -36.80
N SER A 20 -0.96 -29.14 -37.95
CA SER A 20 -0.75 -27.98 -38.81
C SER A 20 -1.24 -26.64 -38.25
N GLY A 21 -0.67 -25.55 -38.76
CA GLY A 21 -0.82 -24.19 -38.24
C GLY A 21 -2.08 -23.43 -38.63
N SER A 22 -2.34 -22.38 -37.85
CA SER A 22 -3.17 -21.24 -38.21
C SER A 22 -2.66 -20.01 -37.43
N MET A 23 -2.37 -18.92 -38.13
CA MET A 23 -2.02 -17.62 -37.52
C MET A 23 -3.28 -16.90 -37.02
N PRO A 24 -3.28 -16.30 -35.82
CA PRO A 24 -4.27 -15.30 -35.47
C PRO A 24 -3.73 -13.88 -35.68
N ARG A 25 -4.53 -13.09 -36.42
CA ARG A 25 -4.39 -11.65 -36.64
C ARG A 25 -4.64 -10.88 -35.33
N TYR A 26 -3.79 -9.89 -35.04
CA TYR A 26 -4.02 -8.93 -33.98
C TYR A 26 -5.08 -7.90 -34.39
N VAL A 27 -6.03 -7.65 -33.48
CA VAL A 27 -7.09 -6.64 -33.58
C VAL A 27 -6.66 -5.42 -32.76
N GLN A 28 -6.65 -4.25 -33.39
CA GLN A 28 -6.28 -2.97 -32.79
C GLN A 28 -7.49 -2.37 -32.04
N MET A 29 -7.35 -2.11 -30.73
CA MET A 29 -8.35 -1.38 -29.94
C MET A 29 -8.13 0.13 -30.02
N GLN A 30 -9.22 0.87 -30.15
CA GLN A 30 -9.28 2.33 -30.30
C GLN A 30 -9.04 3.06 -28.96
N THR A 31 -8.39 4.23 -29.05
CA THR A 31 -8.09 5.18 -27.97
C THR A 31 -9.21 6.22 -27.80
N GLU A 32 -9.59 6.50 -26.55
CA GLU A 32 -10.43 7.63 -26.13
C GLU A 32 -9.57 8.69 -25.38
N PRO A 33 -9.96 9.98 -25.34
CA PRO A 33 -9.03 11.11 -25.27
C PRO A 33 -8.69 11.62 -23.86
N SER A 34 -7.49 12.21 -23.78
CA SER A 34 -6.86 12.85 -22.62
C SER A 34 -7.53 14.14 -22.16
N GLY A 35 -7.86 14.26 -20.87
CA GLY A 35 -8.25 15.50 -20.20
C GLY A 35 -7.04 16.21 -19.58
N SER A 36 -6.83 17.48 -19.94
CA SER A 36 -5.76 18.34 -19.40
C SER A 36 -6.10 18.85 -18.00
N ILE A 37 -5.12 18.88 -17.09
CA ILE A 37 -5.26 19.58 -15.81
C ILE A 37 -4.34 20.80 -15.83
N ALA A 38 -4.96 21.98 -15.74
CA ALA A 38 -4.32 23.27 -15.61
C ALA A 38 -3.92 23.51 -14.14
N SER A 39 -2.79 24.19 -13.97
CA SER A 39 -2.23 24.65 -12.69
C SER A 39 -3.01 25.84 -12.11
N SER A 40 -3.32 25.81 -10.82
CA SER A 40 -3.69 27.01 -10.05
C SER A 40 -3.14 26.96 -8.62
N LEU A 41 -2.64 28.11 -8.17
CA LEU A 41 -1.91 28.37 -6.92
C LEU A 41 -2.85 28.83 -5.78
N ILE A 42 -2.47 28.47 -4.53
CA ILE A 42 -2.76 29.06 -3.19
C ILE A 42 -3.98 28.59 -2.37
N SER A 43 -3.74 27.88 -1.24
CA SER A 43 -4.19 28.15 0.16
C SER A 43 -3.89 26.94 1.09
N PRO A 44 -3.52 27.10 2.40
CA PRO A 44 -3.10 25.98 3.25
C PRO A 44 -4.30 25.31 3.93
N ARG A 45 -5.18 24.66 3.16
CA ARG A 45 -6.03 23.58 3.67
C ARG A 45 -5.46 22.31 3.11
N ALA A 46 -4.97 21.42 3.96
CA ALA A 46 -4.42 20.13 3.57
C ALA A 46 -5.33 19.47 2.51
N ASP A 47 -4.76 19.20 1.33
CA ASP A 47 -5.37 18.50 0.19
C ASP A 47 -5.83 17.09 0.59
N ALA A 48 -6.92 16.99 1.36
CA ALA A 48 -7.46 15.74 1.82
C ALA A 48 -8.67 15.41 0.95
N THR A 49 -8.43 14.72 -0.16
CA THR A 49 -9.49 13.99 -0.87
C THR A 49 -10.37 13.22 0.14
N PRO A 50 -11.70 13.30 0.05
CA PRO A 50 -12.58 12.63 1.01
C PRO A 50 -12.43 11.10 0.91
N ILE A 51 -12.77 10.38 1.99
CA ILE A 51 -12.78 8.90 1.99
C ILE A 51 -14.02 8.40 1.22
N PHE A 52 -15.14 9.08 1.40
CA PHE A 52 -16.41 8.83 0.73
C PHE A 52 -16.68 9.95 -0.27
N ASP A 53 -16.78 9.61 -1.56
CA ASP A 53 -17.28 10.51 -2.61
C ASP A 53 -18.80 10.38 -2.79
N GLU A 54 -19.35 9.22 -2.44
CA GLU A 54 -20.79 8.91 -2.41
C GLU A 54 -21.22 8.49 -0.99
N LEU A 55 -22.51 8.65 -0.67
CA LEU A 55 -23.03 8.32 0.66
C LEU A 55 -23.00 6.80 0.89
N PRO A 56 -22.36 6.30 1.96
CA PRO A 56 -22.43 4.89 2.32
C PRO A 56 -23.77 4.55 2.98
N GLU A 57 -24.20 3.30 2.83
CA GLU A 57 -25.42 2.78 3.44
C GLU A 57 -25.09 1.93 4.67
N ALA A 58 -26.04 1.85 5.62
CA ALA A 58 -25.94 0.94 6.75
C ALA A 58 -27.28 0.31 7.09
N THR A 59 -27.23 -0.95 7.54
CA THR A 59 -28.38 -1.69 8.04
C THR A 59 -28.05 -2.32 9.38
N ILE A 60 -28.93 -2.16 10.37
CA ILE A 60 -28.82 -2.88 11.63
C ILE A 60 -29.28 -4.33 11.45
N VAL A 61 -28.33 -5.27 11.51
CA VAL A 61 -28.60 -6.70 11.34
C VAL A 61 -29.26 -7.26 12.59
N SER A 62 -28.65 -7.03 13.75
CA SER A 62 -29.13 -7.57 15.04
C SER A 62 -28.77 -6.67 16.22
N VAL A 63 -29.55 -6.79 17.30
CA VAL A 63 -29.31 -6.13 18.59
C VAL A 63 -29.28 -7.21 19.67
N SER A 64 -28.23 -7.22 20.49
CA SER A 64 -28.04 -8.17 21.59
C SER A 64 -27.84 -7.46 22.93
N ARG A 65 -28.20 -8.13 24.02
CA ARG A 65 -27.93 -7.72 25.41
C ARG A 65 -26.92 -8.66 26.06
N PRO A 66 -26.06 -8.17 26.98
CA PRO A 66 -25.07 -9.01 27.65
C PRO A 66 -25.70 -9.97 28.65
N ASP A 67 -26.75 -9.55 29.39
CA ASP A 67 -27.44 -10.35 30.39
C ASP A 67 -28.94 -9.98 30.52
N PRO A 68 -29.83 -10.92 30.89
CA PRO A 68 -31.26 -10.66 31.09
C PRO A 68 -31.58 -9.90 32.40
N GLY A 69 -30.64 -9.83 33.35
CA GLY A 69 -30.82 -9.16 34.64
C GLY A 69 -30.45 -7.68 34.67
N ASP A 70 -29.83 -7.16 33.60
CA ASP A 70 -29.32 -5.79 33.55
C ASP A 70 -30.12 -4.96 32.55
N PHE A 71 -30.92 -4.02 33.06
CA PHE A 71 -31.91 -3.27 32.26
C PHE A 71 -31.33 -2.03 31.58
N SER A 72 -30.04 -1.74 31.75
CA SER A 72 -29.42 -0.55 31.20
C SER A 72 -29.32 -0.60 29.67
N PRO A 73 -29.95 0.34 28.94
CA PRO A 73 -29.85 0.41 27.48
C PRO A 73 -28.43 0.70 26.99
N MET A 74 -27.53 1.18 27.87
CA MET A 74 -26.12 1.40 27.56
C MET A 74 -25.33 0.11 27.28
N LEU A 75 -25.90 -1.04 27.64
CA LEU A 75 -25.30 -2.36 27.46
C LEU A 75 -25.67 -3.01 26.12
N LEU A 76 -26.57 -2.40 25.35
CA LEU A 76 -26.96 -2.91 24.03
C LEU A 76 -25.77 -2.95 23.09
N THR A 77 -25.65 -4.07 22.37
CA THR A 77 -24.66 -4.30 21.34
C THR A 77 -25.36 -4.44 20.00
N TYR A 78 -24.89 -3.69 19.01
CA TYR A 78 -25.48 -3.59 17.68
C TYR A 78 -24.53 -4.20 16.66
N THR A 79 -25.04 -5.11 15.86
CA THR A 79 -24.36 -5.61 14.67
C THR A 79 -24.84 -4.80 13.48
N ILE A 80 -23.94 -4.00 12.91
CA ILE A 80 -24.22 -3.05 11.84
C ILE A 80 -23.51 -3.55 10.59
N GLU A 81 -24.24 -3.69 9.49
CA GLU A 81 -23.68 -3.97 8.17
C GLU A 81 -23.64 -2.66 7.40
N PHE A 82 -22.47 -2.33 6.87
CA PHE A 82 -22.25 -1.15 6.04
C PHE A 82 -21.96 -1.58 4.61
N GLN A 83 -22.40 -0.76 3.66
CA GLN A 83 -22.16 -0.94 2.24
C GLN A 83 -21.70 0.38 1.63
N TYR A 84 -20.67 0.31 0.80
CA TYR A 84 -20.17 1.42 0.02
C TYR A 84 -19.58 0.91 -1.28
N LYS A 85 -20.15 1.33 -2.41
CA LYS A 85 -19.85 0.75 -3.74
C LYS A 85 -19.93 -0.79 -3.67
N GLN A 86 -18.88 -1.49 -4.11
CA GLN A 86 -18.78 -2.95 -4.02
C GLN A 86 -18.38 -3.50 -2.64
N PHE A 87 -18.00 -2.64 -1.69
CA PHE A 87 -17.47 -3.06 -0.40
C PHE A 87 -18.60 -3.23 0.63
N LYS A 88 -18.57 -4.35 1.34
CA LYS A 88 -19.45 -4.61 2.48
C LYS A 88 -18.62 -5.00 3.69
N TRP A 89 -18.95 -4.45 4.85
CA TRP A 89 -18.29 -4.81 6.09
C TRP A 89 -19.26 -4.75 7.28
N ARG A 90 -18.92 -5.49 8.33
CA ARG A 90 -19.78 -5.63 9.50
C ARG A 90 -19.02 -5.21 10.75
N LEU A 91 -19.65 -4.36 11.56
CA LEU A 91 -19.12 -3.90 12.83
C LEU A 91 -20.04 -4.25 13.97
N VAL A 92 -19.45 -4.55 15.12
CA VAL A 92 -20.16 -4.75 16.37
C VAL A 92 -19.85 -3.56 17.28
N LYS A 93 -20.85 -2.73 17.58
CA LYS A 93 -20.70 -1.52 18.40
C LYS A 93 -21.64 -1.55 19.59
N LYS A 94 -21.14 -1.13 20.76
CA LYS A 94 -21.98 -0.91 21.95
C LYS A 94 -22.68 0.45 21.85
N ALA A 95 -23.83 0.60 22.49
CA ALA A 95 -24.52 1.89 22.61
C ALA A 95 -23.57 3.00 23.13
N SER A 96 -22.68 2.67 24.07
CA SER A 96 -21.66 3.59 24.59
C SER A 96 -20.71 4.14 23.53
N HIS A 97 -20.38 3.38 22.48
CA HIS A 97 -19.56 3.88 21.37
C HIS A 97 -20.28 4.97 20.58
N LEU A 98 -21.62 4.88 20.47
CA LEU A 98 -22.42 5.89 19.79
C LEU A 98 -22.59 7.16 20.62
N PHE A 99 -22.73 7.04 21.94
CA PHE A 99 -22.72 8.23 22.79
C PHE A 99 -21.39 8.98 22.70
N TYR A 100 -20.29 8.23 22.68
CA TYR A 100 -18.98 8.83 22.47
C TYR A 100 -18.85 9.49 21.09
N LEU A 101 -19.36 8.85 20.03
CA LEU A 101 -19.42 9.46 18.69
C LEU A 101 -20.23 10.75 18.70
N HIS A 102 -21.46 10.71 19.21
CA HIS A 102 -22.36 11.85 19.27
C HIS A 102 -21.73 13.03 20.02
N PHE A 103 -21.13 12.75 21.18
CA PHE A 103 -20.44 13.77 21.98
C PHE A 103 -19.28 14.39 21.20
N ASN A 104 -18.47 13.60 20.49
CA ASN A 104 -17.38 14.14 19.70
C ASN A 104 -17.86 14.94 18.49
N LEU A 105 -18.96 14.54 17.84
CA LEU A 105 -19.57 15.31 16.77
C LEU A 105 -20.07 16.67 17.27
N LYS A 106 -20.73 16.72 18.43
CA LYS A 106 -21.10 17.99 19.08
C LYS A 106 -19.90 18.85 19.42
N LYS A 107 -18.87 18.24 20.02
CA LYS A 107 -17.64 18.95 20.35
C LYS A 107 -16.99 19.54 19.10
N ARG A 108 -16.94 18.79 18.01
CA ARG A 108 -16.43 19.26 16.72
C ARG A 108 -17.25 20.45 16.22
N ALA A 109 -18.56 20.33 16.14
CA ALA A 109 -19.44 21.40 15.67
C ALA A 109 -19.23 22.71 16.47
N ILE A 110 -19.08 22.61 17.80
CA ILE A 110 -18.80 23.76 18.66
C ILE A 110 -17.42 24.38 18.36
N ILE A 111 -16.39 23.56 18.11
CA ILE A 111 -15.05 24.05 17.79
C ILE A 111 -15.04 24.75 16.43
N GLU A 112 -15.70 24.15 15.43
CA GLU A 112 -15.82 24.74 14.09
C GLU A 112 -16.59 26.06 14.14
N GLU A 113 -17.67 26.13 14.92
CA GLU A 113 -18.41 27.38 15.15
C GLU A 113 -17.53 28.46 15.79
N ILE A 114 -16.71 28.10 16.79
CA ILE A 114 -15.76 29.05 17.41
C ILE A 114 -14.71 29.52 16.40
N GLN A 115 -14.19 28.61 15.57
CA GLN A 115 -13.19 28.93 14.55
C GLN A 115 -13.76 29.85 13.46
N GLU A 116 -14.95 29.55 12.95
CA GLU A 116 -15.64 30.41 11.97
C GLU A 116 -15.92 31.79 12.56
N LYS A 117 -16.36 31.87 13.82
CA LYS A 117 -16.52 33.18 14.51
C LYS A 117 -15.20 33.91 14.69
N GLN A 118 -14.10 33.21 14.96
CA GLN A 118 -12.77 33.83 15.03
C GLN A 118 -12.29 34.33 13.67
N GLU A 119 -12.56 33.60 12.59
CA GLU A 119 -12.26 34.02 11.22
C GLU A 119 -13.10 35.24 10.84
N GLN A 120 -14.41 35.24 11.12
CA GLN A 120 -15.27 36.41 10.92
C GLN A 120 -14.81 37.63 11.70
N VAL A 121 -14.36 37.46 12.95
CA VAL A 121 -13.80 38.57 13.75
C VAL A 121 -12.48 39.05 13.15
N LYS A 122 -11.62 38.15 12.63
CA LYS A 122 -10.39 38.54 11.94
C LYS A 122 -10.67 39.30 10.65
N ASP A 123 -11.60 38.83 9.84
CA ASP A 123 -12.01 39.48 8.59
C ASP A 123 -12.65 40.86 8.89
N TRP A 124 -13.48 40.94 9.93
CA TRP A 124 -14.03 42.21 10.40
C TRP A 124 -12.96 43.19 10.89
N LEU A 125 -11.95 42.72 11.64
CA LEU A 125 -10.82 43.55 12.08
C LEU A 125 -9.93 43.99 10.91
N GLN A 126 -9.74 43.13 9.89
CA GLN A 126 -9.03 43.49 8.66
C GLN A 126 -9.78 44.54 7.85
N ASN A 127 -11.11 44.40 7.71
CA ASN A 127 -11.96 45.37 7.02
C ASN A 127 -12.04 46.73 7.75
N LEU A 128 -11.79 46.76 9.07
CA LEU A 128 -11.69 47.99 9.86
C LEU A 128 -10.29 48.62 9.87
N GLY A 129 -9.33 48.05 9.13
CA GLY A 129 -7.96 48.58 9.05
C GLY A 129 -7.14 48.42 10.33
N ILE A 130 -7.57 47.57 11.26
CA ILE A 130 -6.85 47.28 12.52
C ILE A 130 -6.04 45.98 12.32
N GLY A 131 -5.05 46.04 11.45
CA GLY A 131 -4.14 44.94 11.15
C GLY A 131 -3.04 45.39 10.20
N GLU A 132 -1.86 45.67 10.76
CA GLU A 132 -0.59 46.09 10.13
C GLU A 132 -0.71 46.81 8.77
N ASN A 133 -0.86 48.14 8.82
CA ASN A 133 -0.51 49.02 7.71
C ASN A 133 0.79 49.77 8.00
N THR A 134 1.79 49.52 7.15
CA THR A 134 2.68 50.60 6.68
C THR A 134 2.54 50.67 5.17
N ALA A 135 1.68 51.56 4.69
CA ALA A 135 2.01 52.64 3.75
C ALA A 135 0.72 53.40 3.37
N VAL A 136 0.85 54.72 3.40
CA VAL A 136 -0.18 55.74 3.16
C VAL A 136 -0.40 55.90 1.65
N GLU A 137 -1.66 56.07 1.22
CA GLU A 137 -2.12 57.21 0.40
C GLU A 137 -3.65 57.20 0.27
N GLN A 138 -4.22 58.40 0.36
CA GLN A 138 -5.65 58.71 0.30
C GLN A 138 -6.13 58.77 -1.16
N ASP A 139 -7.40 58.42 -1.41
CA ASP A 139 -8.34 59.34 -2.08
C ASP A 139 -9.78 58.85 -1.91
N ASP A 140 -10.68 59.84 -1.86
CA ASP A 140 -12.12 59.80 -1.56
C ASP A 140 -12.96 59.04 -2.62
N ASP A 141 -14.05 58.37 -2.21
CA ASP A 141 -15.44 58.85 -2.44
C ASP A 141 -16.53 57.78 -2.20
N GLU A 142 -17.67 58.30 -1.71
CA GLU A 142 -19.07 57.83 -1.80
C GLU A 142 -19.56 56.59 -1.02
N HIS A 143 -20.66 56.84 -0.29
CA HIS A 143 -21.52 55.87 0.40
C HIS A 143 -22.29 55.02 -0.59
N ASP A 144 -22.47 53.74 -0.28
CA ASP A 144 -23.73 53.06 -0.52
C ASP A 144 -24.08 52.10 0.63
N ASP A 145 -25.27 52.33 1.17
CA ASP A 145 -25.92 51.60 2.25
C ASP A 145 -26.50 50.31 1.66
N GLU A 146 -25.70 49.23 1.59
CA GLU A 146 -26.15 47.93 1.11
C GLU A 146 -26.31 46.93 2.28
N THR A 147 -27.57 46.67 2.61
CA THR A 147 -28.03 45.69 3.60
C THR A 147 -27.40 44.32 3.38
N VAL A 148 -26.60 43.86 4.35
CA VAL A 148 -26.07 42.50 4.43
C VAL A 148 -27.21 41.47 4.50
N PRO A 149 -27.38 40.56 3.53
CA PRO A 149 -28.38 39.51 3.64
C PRO A 149 -27.88 38.44 4.62
N LEU A 150 -28.71 38.17 5.64
CA LEU A 150 -28.64 37.05 6.57
C LEU A 150 -28.73 35.70 5.81
N HIS A 151 -27.62 35.21 5.26
CA HIS A 151 -27.52 33.85 4.68
C HIS A 151 -26.89 32.81 5.62
N HIS A 152 -26.59 33.16 6.88
CA HIS A 152 -25.74 32.31 7.72
C HIS A 152 -26.45 31.12 8.40
N GLU A 153 -27.77 31.15 8.61
CA GLU A 153 -28.44 30.12 9.42
C GLU A 153 -28.56 28.73 8.75
N ASP A 154 -28.56 28.66 7.42
CA ASP A 154 -28.78 27.38 6.70
C ASP A 154 -27.51 26.54 6.55
N SER A 155 -26.32 27.14 6.68
CA SER A 155 -25.04 26.41 6.69
C SER A 155 -24.88 25.54 7.94
N PHE A 156 -25.30 26.03 9.11
CA PHE A 156 -25.12 25.35 10.41
C PHE A 156 -25.97 24.08 10.54
N LYS A 157 -27.18 24.06 9.95
CA LYS A 157 -28.09 22.90 10.04
C LYS A 157 -27.59 21.68 9.27
N ASN A 158 -26.72 21.88 8.28
CA ASN A 158 -26.22 20.80 7.42
C ASN A 158 -24.95 20.12 7.94
N ARG A 159 -24.44 20.46 9.13
CA ARG A 159 -23.16 19.92 9.63
C ARG A 159 -23.24 19.21 10.98
N ASP A 160 -24.40 19.21 11.62
CA ASP A 160 -24.58 18.68 12.98
C ASP A 160 -25.65 17.58 13.01
N VAL A 161 -25.44 16.57 13.87
CA VAL A 161 -26.44 15.54 14.15
C VAL A 161 -27.28 16.01 15.34
N PRO A 162 -28.59 16.24 15.20
CA PRO A 162 -29.42 16.73 16.30
C PRO A 162 -29.37 15.84 17.54
N SER A 163 -29.30 16.43 18.74
CA SER A 163 -29.32 15.66 20.00
C SER A 163 -30.59 14.84 20.14
N SER A 164 -31.70 15.32 19.56
CA SER A 164 -32.97 14.61 19.48
C SER A 164 -32.86 13.27 18.75
N ALA A 165 -31.92 13.11 17.81
CA ALA A 165 -31.68 11.85 17.11
C ALA A 165 -31.03 10.79 18.03
N ALA A 166 -30.25 11.21 19.04
CA ALA A 166 -29.60 10.29 19.98
C ALA A 166 -30.52 9.88 21.15
N LEU A 167 -31.52 10.69 21.50
CA LEU A 167 -32.44 10.42 22.63
C LEU A 167 -33.18 9.06 22.53
N PRO A 168 -33.69 8.63 21.35
CA PRO A 168 -34.33 7.32 21.19
C PRO A 168 -33.42 6.12 21.48
N ILE A 169 -32.09 6.27 21.28
CA ILE A 169 -31.10 5.24 21.61
C ILE A 169 -30.90 5.14 23.13
N ILE A 170 -31.04 6.26 23.86
CA ILE A 170 -30.90 6.34 25.32
C ILE A 170 -32.10 5.72 26.02
N ARG A 171 -33.31 5.87 25.46
CA ARG A 171 -34.55 5.37 26.05
C ARG A 171 -35.30 4.45 25.08
N PRO A 172 -34.79 3.24 24.76
CA PRO A 172 -35.64 2.22 24.18
C PRO A 172 -36.62 1.77 25.28
N ALA A 173 -37.78 2.43 25.29
CA ALA A 173 -38.75 2.42 26.37
C ALA A 173 -39.18 1.00 26.78
N LEU A 174 -39.31 0.83 28.10
CA LEU A 174 -39.90 -0.30 28.84
C LEU A 174 -40.95 -1.09 28.02
N GLY A 175 -40.74 -2.41 27.90
CA GLY A 175 -41.58 -3.33 27.11
C GLY A 175 -41.06 -4.78 27.17
N ARG A 176 -41.75 -5.73 26.50
CA ARG A 176 -41.28 -7.14 26.37
C ARG A 176 -40.01 -7.22 25.50
N GLN A 177 -39.19 -8.27 25.68
CA GLN A 177 -37.85 -8.37 25.06
C GLN A 177 -37.81 -8.16 23.54
N HIS A 178 -38.71 -8.77 22.78
CA HIS A 178 -38.75 -8.61 21.31
C HIS A 178 -39.04 -7.15 20.90
N SER A 179 -40.00 -6.49 21.56
CA SER A 179 -40.35 -5.11 21.22
C SER A 179 -39.25 -4.10 21.57
N ILE A 180 -38.40 -4.39 22.57
CA ILE A 180 -37.24 -3.55 22.89
C ILE A 180 -36.16 -3.64 21.81
N SER A 181 -35.85 -4.86 21.34
CA SER A 181 -34.85 -5.07 20.28
C SER A 181 -35.25 -4.38 18.99
N ASP A 182 -36.53 -4.53 18.59
CA ASP A 182 -37.06 -3.92 17.37
C ASP A 182 -37.08 -2.39 17.46
N ARG A 183 -37.48 -1.83 18.61
CA ARG A 183 -37.42 -0.38 18.86
C ARG A 183 -35.99 0.15 18.84
N ALA A 184 -35.05 -0.57 19.47
CA ALA A 184 -33.64 -0.20 19.47
C ALA A 184 -33.05 -0.25 18.06
N LYS A 185 -33.45 -1.24 17.25
CA LYS A 185 -33.07 -1.37 15.84
C LYS A 185 -33.54 -0.16 15.02
N VAL A 186 -34.81 0.23 15.14
CA VAL A 186 -35.37 1.40 14.44
C VAL A 186 -34.71 2.70 14.91
N ALA A 187 -34.58 2.90 16.22
CA ALA A 187 -33.93 4.08 16.79
C ALA A 187 -32.47 4.21 16.31
N MET A 188 -31.74 3.10 16.32
CA MET A 188 -30.36 3.06 15.86
C MET A 188 -30.25 3.36 14.37
N GLN A 189 -31.09 2.75 13.55
CA GLN A 189 -31.13 3.01 12.11
C GLN A 189 -31.41 4.48 11.82
N GLY A 190 -32.39 5.07 12.51
CA GLY A 190 -32.71 6.50 12.40
C GLY A 190 -31.50 7.37 12.72
N TYR A 191 -30.75 7.07 13.78
CA TYR A 191 -29.54 7.82 14.12
C TYR A 191 -28.42 7.67 13.09
N LEU A 192 -28.17 6.46 12.59
CA LEU A 192 -27.16 6.23 11.54
C LEU A 192 -27.47 7.05 10.29
N ASN A 193 -28.75 7.11 9.89
CA ASN A 193 -29.18 7.85 8.70
C ASN A 193 -28.86 9.36 8.78
N HIS A 194 -28.76 9.95 9.97
CA HIS A 194 -28.43 11.37 10.10
C HIS A 194 -26.99 11.68 9.67
N PHE A 195 -26.02 10.84 10.03
CA PHE A 195 -24.62 11.08 9.66
C PHE A 195 -24.18 10.34 8.40
N LEU A 196 -24.87 9.27 8.00
CA LEU A 196 -24.64 8.60 6.72
C LEU A 196 -25.36 9.29 5.56
N GLY A 197 -26.35 10.13 5.84
CA GLY A 197 -27.07 10.93 4.83
C GLY A 197 -26.36 12.23 4.45
N ASN A 198 -25.16 12.48 4.96
CA ASN A 198 -24.45 13.75 4.78
C ASN A 198 -22.95 13.52 4.55
N LEU A 199 -22.43 13.99 3.41
CA LEU A 199 -21.04 13.78 3.00
C LEU A 199 -20.02 14.49 3.92
N ASP A 200 -20.36 15.67 4.44
CA ASP A 200 -19.48 16.43 5.34
C ASP A 200 -19.33 15.71 6.69
N ILE A 201 -20.45 15.20 7.22
CA ILE A 201 -20.47 14.49 8.49
C ILE A 201 -19.85 13.10 8.35
N VAL A 202 -20.14 12.35 7.27
CA VAL A 202 -19.60 10.99 7.11
C VAL A 202 -18.09 10.97 6.90
N ASN A 203 -17.54 11.99 6.23
CA ASN A 203 -16.11 12.19 6.07
C ASN A 203 -15.44 12.84 7.30
N SER A 204 -16.19 13.07 8.38
CA SER A 204 -15.61 13.51 9.63
C SER A 204 -14.63 12.48 10.21
N ARG A 205 -13.59 12.99 10.85
CA ARG A 205 -12.60 12.18 11.56
C ARG A 205 -13.25 11.27 12.60
N GLU A 206 -14.30 11.74 13.25
CA GLU A 206 -15.06 11.04 14.28
C GLU A 206 -15.85 9.87 13.68
N VAL A 207 -16.56 10.12 12.57
CA VAL A 207 -17.37 9.09 11.88
C VAL A 207 -16.47 8.08 11.19
N CYS A 208 -15.42 8.48 10.46
CA CYS A 208 -14.50 7.52 9.83
C CYS A 208 -13.85 6.58 10.86
N LYS A 209 -13.47 7.09 12.04
CA LYS A 209 -12.98 6.26 13.15
C LYS A 209 -14.04 5.31 13.68
N PHE A 210 -15.30 5.77 13.78
CA PHE A 210 -16.41 4.92 14.20
C PHE A 210 -16.68 3.81 13.19
N LEU A 211 -16.66 4.13 11.90
CA LEU A 211 -16.82 3.21 10.77
C LEU A 211 -15.62 2.29 10.55
N GLU A 212 -14.51 2.52 11.27
CA GLU A 212 -13.25 1.78 11.10
C GLU A 212 -12.77 1.83 9.65
N VAL A 213 -12.74 3.03 9.04
CA VAL A 213 -12.32 3.25 7.65
C VAL A 213 -11.18 4.26 7.52
N SER A 214 -10.43 4.15 6.43
CA SER A 214 -9.30 4.98 6.01
C SER A 214 -9.30 5.15 4.49
N LYS A 215 -8.39 5.97 3.96
CA LYS A 215 -8.19 6.11 2.50
C LYS A 215 -7.78 4.80 1.81
N LEU A 216 -7.26 3.81 2.54
CA LEU A 216 -6.91 2.49 2.01
C LEU A 216 -8.08 1.48 2.05
N SER A 217 -9.19 1.81 2.71
CA SER A 217 -10.30 0.86 2.92
C SER A 217 -10.89 0.36 1.61
N PHE A 218 -11.14 1.28 0.67
CA PHE A 218 -11.98 1.05 -0.51
C PHE A 218 -11.19 1.01 -1.82
N LEU A 219 -9.89 0.71 -1.74
CA LEU A 219 -9.02 0.47 -2.89
C LEU A 219 -9.20 -0.99 -3.37
N PRO A 220 -9.81 -1.23 -4.55
CA PRO A 220 -10.13 -2.57 -5.04
C PRO A 220 -8.89 -3.44 -5.26
N GLU A 221 -7.77 -2.83 -5.64
CA GLU A 221 -6.47 -3.46 -5.87
C GLU A 221 -5.92 -4.19 -4.64
N TYR A 222 -6.34 -3.79 -3.43
CA TYR A 222 -5.91 -4.42 -2.18
C TYR A 222 -6.95 -5.41 -1.63
N GLY A 223 -8.01 -5.68 -2.38
CA GLY A 223 -9.07 -6.61 -2.02
C GLY A 223 -10.07 -6.04 -1.00
N PRO A 224 -10.87 -6.91 -0.35
CA PRO A 224 -11.97 -6.48 0.50
C PRO A 224 -11.53 -5.62 1.69
N LYS A 225 -12.47 -4.86 2.23
CA LYS A 225 -12.29 -4.10 3.46
C LYS A 225 -12.41 -5.03 4.67
N LEU A 226 -11.33 -5.15 5.45
CA LEU A 226 -11.30 -5.97 6.67
C LEU A 226 -11.27 -5.09 7.92
N LYS A 227 -10.50 -5.47 8.93
CA LYS A 227 -10.43 -4.81 10.24
C LYS A 227 -9.50 -3.59 10.23
N GLU A 228 -9.94 -2.50 10.84
CA GLU A 228 -9.10 -1.31 11.03
C GLU A 228 -9.35 -0.72 12.42
N ASP A 229 -8.31 -0.29 13.11
CA ASP A 229 -8.44 0.37 14.42
C ASP A 229 -7.10 1.01 14.77
N TYR A 230 -7.10 1.90 15.75
CA TYR A 230 -5.84 2.37 16.32
C TYR A 230 -5.17 1.28 17.16
N VAL A 231 -3.87 1.11 16.93
CA VAL A 231 -2.99 0.26 17.70
C VAL A 231 -1.76 1.05 18.15
N MET A 232 -1.01 0.48 19.08
CA MET A 232 0.26 1.06 19.52
C MET A 232 1.41 0.22 18.96
N VAL A 233 2.44 0.87 18.41
CA VAL A 233 3.66 0.22 17.88
C VAL A 233 4.92 0.92 18.37
N LYS A 234 6.07 0.22 18.35
CA LYS A 234 7.35 0.73 18.88
C LYS A 234 8.49 0.78 17.86
N HIS A 235 8.39 0.03 16.75
CA HIS A 235 9.50 -0.16 15.79
C HIS A 235 9.64 0.99 14.78
N LEU A 236 8.64 1.86 14.69
CA LEU A 236 8.61 2.97 13.76
C LEU A 236 9.42 4.17 14.29
N PRO A 237 9.98 5.02 13.41
CA PRO A 237 10.50 6.33 13.78
C PRO A 237 9.44 7.16 14.53
N LYS A 238 9.87 8.00 15.48
CA LYS A 238 8.95 8.88 16.22
C LYS A 238 8.32 9.89 15.26
N ILE A 239 7.00 9.90 15.22
CA ILE A 239 6.23 10.91 14.50
C ILE A 239 6.35 12.23 15.27
N LEU A 240 6.91 13.25 14.63
CA LEU A 240 6.96 14.60 15.18
C LEU A 240 5.54 15.17 15.15
N LYS A 241 5.03 15.62 16.30
CA LYS A 241 3.80 16.40 16.38
C LYS A 241 4.20 17.81 16.75
N ASP A 242 3.75 18.80 15.98
CA ASP A 242 4.06 20.23 16.18
C ASP A 242 3.56 20.79 17.54
N ASP A 243 2.78 20.03 18.31
CA ASP A 243 2.18 20.44 19.59
C ASP A 243 2.97 20.04 20.86
N ASP A 244 4.22 19.55 20.78
CA ASP A 244 4.97 19.09 21.97
C ASP A 244 5.51 20.25 22.87
N ASP A 245 5.03 21.49 22.68
CA ASP A 245 5.38 22.65 23.52
C ASP A 245 4.48 22.79 24.77
N SER A 246 3.42 21.96 24.91
CA SER A 246 2.51 22.01 26.06
C SER A 246 2.83 20.99 27.17
N ARG A 247 4.00 20.33 27.14
CA ARG A 247 4.46 19.42 28.21
C ARG A 247 5.38 20.09 29.23
N LYS A 248 5.04 21.29 29.67
CA LYS A 248 5.43 21.75 31.01
C LYS A 248 4.45 21.19 32.04
N CYS A 249 4.85 20.11 32.73
CA CYS A 249 4.65 19.95 34.18
C CYS A 249 5.07 18.56 34.68
N CYS A 250 6.15 18.48 35.46
CA CYS A 250 6.16 17.99 36.85
C CYS A 250 7.62 17.85 37.37
N PRO A 251 7.98 18.44 38.52
CA PRO A 251 9.29 18.26 39.16
C PRO A 251 9.32 16.94 39.95
N CYS A 252 9.04 15.82 39.28
CA CYS A 252 9.06 14.48 39.87
C CYS A 252 10.15 13.62 39.24
N CYS A 253 11.41 14.07 39.26
CA CYS A 253 12.56 13.35 38.73
C CYS A 253 13.06 12.21 39.64
N CYS A 254 12.19 11.51 40.37
CA CYS A 254 12.60 10.47 41.34
C CYS A 254 12.28 9.03 40.92
N PHE A 255 11.72 8.80 39.72
CA PHE A 255 11.63 7.45 39.17
C PHE A 255 11.95 7.47 37.67
N ASN A 256 12.94 6.69 37.27
CA ASN A 256 13.38 6.47 35.89
C ASN A 256 12.37 5.62 35.08
N CYS A 257 11.08 5.90 35.22
CA CYS A 257 9.96 5.10 34.70
C CYS A 257 9.17 5.90 33.67
N CYS A 258 9.50 5.71 32.38
CA CYS A 258 8.62 5.77 31.20
C CYS A 258 9.30 6.44 29.98
N ASN A 259 10.38 5.85 29.50
CA ASN A 259 10.82 6.06 28.11
C ASN A 259 10.07 5.06 27.20
N ASP A 260 8.73 5.11 27.16
CA ASP A 260 7.93 4.18 26.37
C ASP A 260 7.77 4.74 24.95
N ASN A 261 8.63 4.30 24.02
CA ASN A 261 8.61 4.69 22.60
C ASN A 261 7.40 4.13 21.82
N TRP A 262 6.26 3.91 22.48
CA TRP A 262 5.05 3.45 21.80
C TRP A 262 4.30 4.63 21.23
N GLN A 263 3.96 4.54 19.97
CA GLN A 263 3.15 5.54 19.29
C GLN A 263 1.87 4.94 18.75
N LYS A 264 0.83 5.76 18.74
CA LYS A 264 -0.51 5.40 18.27
C LYS A 264 -0.56 5.56 16.76
N VAL A 265 -0.88 4.49 16.06
CA VAL A 265 -0.98 4.43 14.59
C VAL A 265 -2.27 3.75 14.18
N TRP A 266 -2.76 4.05 12.99
CA TRP A 266 -3.94 3.40 12.42
C TRP A 266 -3.52 2.13 11.67
N ALA A 267 -4.00 0.97 12.11
CA ALA A 267 -3.72 -0.28 11.43
C ALA A 267 -4.83 -0.62 10.43
N VAL A 268 -4.44 -0.96 9.20
CA VAL A 268 -5.34 -1.38 8.12
C VAL A 268 -5.04 -2.82 7.74
N LEU A 269 -5.97 -3.73 8.04
CA LEU A 269 -5.86 -5.13 7.64
C LEU A 269 -6.39 -5.32 6.22
N LYS A 270 -5.60 -5.99 5.39
CA LYS A 270 -5.97 -6.51 4.08
C LYS A 270 -5.63 -8.01 4.02
N PRO A 271 -6.17 -8.79 3.06
CA PRO A 271 -5.88 -10.22 2.97
C PRO A 271 -4.39 -10.55 2.91
N GLY A 272 -3.59 -9.66 2.31
CA GLY A 272 -2.16 -9.87 2.11
C GLY A 272 -1.22 -9.18 3.10
N PHE A 273 -1.72 -8.27 3.92
CA PHE A 273 -0.83 -7.45 4.73
C PHE A 273 -1.56 -6.69 5.83
N LEU A 274 -0.77 -6.21 6.78
CA LEU A 274 -1.16 -5.21 7.75
C LEU A 274 -0.39 -3.91 7.47
N ALA A 275 -1.08 -2.89 6.98
CA ALA A 275 -0.50 -1.56 6.78
C ALA A 275 -0.67 -0.72 8.05
N LEU A 276 0.31 0.13 8.34
CA LEU A 276 0.30 1.07 9.45
C LEU A 276 0.33 2.49 8.87
N LEU A 277 -0.69 3.28 9.16
CA LEU A 277 -0.78 4.69 8.79
C LEU A 277 -0.57 5.54 10.04
N GLU A 278 -0.10 6.77 9.86
CA GLU A 278 -0.14 7.77 10.93
C GLU A 278 -1.60 8.01 11.37
N ASP A 279 -2.48 8.13 10.39
CA ASP A 279 -3.87 8.48 10.59
C ASP A 279 -4.75 8.03 9.39
N PRO A 280 -6.08 7.76 9.57
CA PRO A 280 -6.92 7.21 8.51
C PRO A 280 -6.98 8.04 7.22
N PHE A 281 -6.70 9.34 7.30
CA PHE A 281 -6.77 10.26 6.17
C PHE A 281 -5.44 10.37 5.38
N HIS A 282 -4.38 9.67 5.82
CA HIS A 282 -3.13 9.61 5.09
C HIS A 282 -3.15 8.46 4.09
N THR A 283 -2.63 8.71 2.88
CA THR A 283 -2.49 7.68 1.83
C THR A 283 -1.17 6.91 1.96
N GLN A 284 -0.14 7.53 2.54
CA GLN A 284 1.18 6.93 2.65
C GLN A 284 1.29 6.04 3.91
N PRO A 285 1.63 4.75 3.76
CA PRO A 285 1.88 3.89 4.91
C PRO A 285 3.24 4.19 5.54
N LEU A 286 3.26 4.20 6.88
CA LEU A 286 4.47 4.25 7.68
C LEU A 286 5.24 2.94 7.60
N ASP A 287 4.52 1.81 7.51
CA ASP A 287 5.09 0.47 7.37
C ASP A 287 4.02 -0.52 6.88
N ILE A 288 4.47 -1.60 6.23
CA ILE A 288 3.62 -2.69 5.74
C ILE A 288 4.19 -4.02 6.21
N ILE A 289 3.39 -4.80 6.91
CA ILE A 289 3.72 -6.17 7.33
C ILE A 289 3.03 -7.12 6.37
N VAL A 290 3.79 -7.61 5.39
CA VAL A 290 3.34 -8.62 4.41
C VAL A 290 3.24 -9.98 5.09
N PHE A 291 2.09 -10.66 4.99
CA PHE A 291 1.85 -11.97 5.62
C PHE A 291 2.47 -13.15 4.88
N ASP A 292 3.75 -13.40 5.09
CA ASP A 292 4.40 -14.60 4.55
C ASP A 292 4.36 -15.76 5.55
N VAL A 293 3.90 -16.93 5.10
CA VAL A 293 3.90 -18.18 5.86
C VAL A 293 5.10 -19.00 5.46
N LEU A 294 6.22 -18.76 6.15
CA LEU A 294 7.33 -19.71 6.11
C LEU A 294 6.97 -20.94 6.95
N PRO A 295 7.40 -22.15 6.54
CA PRO A 295 7.25 -23.34 7.37
C PRO A 295 7.85 -23.07 8.76
N ALA A 296 7.13 -23.51 9.80
CA ALA A 296 7.55 -23.28 11.17
C ALA A 296 8.97 -23.82 11.38
N SER A 297 9.91 -22.93 11.71
CA SER A 297 11.24 -23.28 12.26
C SER A 297 11.11 -23.91 13.66
N ASP A 298 9.93 -23.83 14.26
CA ASP A 298 9.65 -24.38 15.57
C ASP A 298 9.58 -25.91 15.39
N GLY A 299 10.64 -26.63 15.74
CA GLY A 299 10.80 -28.09 15.56
C GLY A 299 9.76 -29.01 16.23
N ASN A 300 8.60 -28.48 16.63
CA ASN A 300 7.40 -29.23 16.96
C ASN A 300 6.49 -29.25 15.73
N GLY A 301 6.56 -30.34 14.95
CA GLY A 301 5.81 -30.58 13.71
C GLY A 301 4.28 -30.71 13.84
N GLU A 302 3.65 -30.08 14.84
CA GLU A 302 2.20 -30.16 15.09
C GLU A 302 1.51 -28.79 15.25
N GLY A 303 2.24 -27.67 15.19
CA GLY A 303 1.65 -26.35 15.33
C GLY A 303 0.99 -25.85 14.05
N ARG A 304 -0.31 -25.51 14.09
CA ARG A 304 -0.94 -24.68 13.05
C ARG A 304 -0.08 -23.41 12.86
N VAL A 305 0.30 -23.10 11.63
CA VAL A 305 1.01 -21.85 11.34
C VAL A 305 0.07 -20.69 11.68
N LEU A 306 0.55 -19.75 12.50
CA LEU A 306 -0.20 -18.56 12.91
C LEU A 306 0.63 -17.33 12.55
N LEU A 307 0.02 -16.41 11.81
CA LEU A 307 0.57 -15.10 11.48
C LEU A 307 0.59 -14.20 12.71
N ALA A 308 -0.41 -14.31 13.58
CA ALA A 308 -0.52 -13.53 14.80
C ALA A 308 -0.71 -14.41 16.05
N LYS A 309 -0.06 -14.03 17.16
CA LYS A 309 -0.18 -14.70 18.47
C LYS A 309 -0.27 -13.68 19.60
N GLU A 310 -1.10 -13.94 20.61
CA GLU A 310 -1.17 -13.12 21.82
C GLU A 310 0.15 -13.22 22.63
N ILE A 311 0.59 -12.12 23.24
CA ILE A 311 1.77 -12.08 24.10
C ILE A 311 1.36 -11.64 25.50
N LYS A 312 1.85 -12.37 26.51
CA LYS A 312 1.76 -11.95 27.90
C LYS A 312 2.81 -10.88 28.19
N GLU A 313 2.38 -9.67 28.54
CA GLU A 313 3.30 -8.64 29.05
C GLU A 313 3.56 -8.81 30.55
N ARG A 314 4.68 -8.25 31.03
CA ARG A 314 4.99 -8.20 32.46
C ARG A 314 3.93 -7.47 33.27
N ASN A 315 3.32 -6.44 32.69
CA ASN A 315 2.20 -5.72 33.28
C ASN A 315 0.89 -6.34 32.77
N PRO A 316 0.05 -6.93 33.65
CA PRO A 316 -1.20 -7.59 33.25
C PRO A 316 -2.24 -6.64 32.66
N LEU A 317 -2.10 -5.32 32.87
CA LEU A 317 -2.96 -4.29 32.28
C LEU A 317 -2.56 -3.94 30.84
N ARG A 318 -1.43 -4.45 30.34
CA ARG A 318 -0.95 -4.20 28.98
C ARG A 318 -1.20 -5.44 28.14
N HIS A 319 -2.02 -5.26 27.09
CA HIS A 319 -2.39 -6.34 26.19
C HIS A 319 -1.67 -6.16 24.85
N ALA A 320 -0.96 -7.18 24.40
CA ALA A 320 -0.18 -7.13 23.18
C ALA A 320 -0.30 -8.44 22.38
N PHE A 321 -0.05 -8.34 21.08
CA PHE A 321 0.11 -9.46 20.18
C PHE A 321 1.35 -9.27 19.32
N LYS A 322 1.85 -10.38 18.78
CA LYS A 322 2.95 -10.43 17.83
C LYS A 322 2.37 -10.77 16.47
N VAL A 323 2.78 -10.03 15.45
CA VAL A 323 2.59 -10.39 14.04
C VAL A 323 3.94 -10.85 13.52
N THR A 324 3.98 -12.04 12.92
CA THR A 324 5.20 -12.66 12.38
C THR A 324 5.06 -12.75 10.87
N CYS A 325 6.09 -12.32 10.16
CA CYS A 325 6.27 -12.61 8.75
C CYS A 325 7.66 -13.25 8.53
N GLY A 326 7.92 -13.77 7.34
CA GLY A 326 9.11 -14.57 7.06
C GLY A 326 10.46 -13.94 7.43
N ILE A 327 10.54 -12.61 7.52
CA ILE A 327 11.78 -11.88 7.81
C ILE A 327 11.79 -11.18 9.18
N ARG A 328 10.64 -10.95 9.81
CA ARG A 328 10.56 -10.16 11.05
C ARG A 328 9.35 -10.49 11.90
N SER A 329 9.43 -10.02 13.14
CA SER A 329 8.40 -10.19 14.16
C SER A 329 8.10 -8.85 14.79
N VAL A 330 6.90 -8.33 14.59
CA VAL A 330 6.48 -7.02 15.07
C VAL A 330 5.55 -7.18 16.28
N ARG A 331 5.82 -6.43 17.35
CA ARG A 331 4.96 -6.40 18.54
C ARG A 331 3.99 -5.21 18.44
N ILE A 332 2.71 -5.49 18.63
CA ILE A 332 1.62 -4.52 18.57
C ILE A 332 0.82 -4.56 19.87
N ARG A 333 0.49 -3.41 20.42
CA ARG A 333 -0.33 -3.27 21.64
C ARG A 333 -1.75 -2.87 21.28
N GLY A 334 -2.72 -3.59 21.86
CA GLY A 334 -4.14 -3.30 21.74
C GLY A 334 -4.70 -2.58 22.96
N LYS A 335 -5.91 -2.03 22.83
CA LYS A 335 -6.58 -1.27 23.91
C LYS A 335 -6.92 -2.14 25.13
N ASN A 336 -7.33 -3.39 24.89
CA ASN A 336 -7.69 -4.36 25.93
C ASN A 336 -7.53 -5.80 25.39
N GLY A 337 -7.62 -6.80 26.27
CA GLY A 337 -7.45 -8.21 25.90
C GLY A 337 -8.45 -8.72 24.86
N ALA A 338 -9.71 -8.28 24.91
CA ALA A 338 -10.72 -8.66 23.92
C ALA A 338 -10.35 -8.18 22.52
N LYS A 339 -9.97 -6.90 22.38
CA LYS A 339 -9.52 -6.32 21.10
C LYS A 339 -8.24 -6.98 20.58
N VAL A 340 -7.33 -7.39 21.46
CA VAL A 340 -6.13 -8.15 21.07
C VAL A 340 -6.52 -9.51 20.48
N LYS A 341 -7.44 -10.23 21.12
CA LYS A 341 -7.95 -11.50 20.59
C LYS A 341 -8.66 -11.31 19.26
N ASP A 342 -9.47 -10.26 19.11
CA ASP A 342 -10.13 -9.92 17.85
C ASP A 342 -9.12 -9.64 16.73
N TRP A 343 -8.03 -8.93 17.02
CA TRP A 343 -6.95 -8.68 16.06
C TRP A 343 -6.22 -9.95 15.66
N VAL A 344 -5.87 -10.80 16.63
CA VAL A 344 -5.22 -12.09 16.37
C VAL A 344 -6.10 -12.99 15.51
N ALA A 345 -7.39 -13.08 15.82
CA ALA A 345 -8.35 -13.85 15.01
C ALA A 345 -8.47 -13.26 13.60
N ALA A 346 -8.69 -11.95 13.46
CA ALA A 346 -8.85 -11.30 12.17
C ALA A 346 -7.61 -11.45 11.26
N ILE A 347 -6.39 -11.31 11.80
CA ILE A 347 -5.15 -11.45 11.01
C ILE A 347 -4.98 -12.89 10.53
N ASN A 348 -5.18 -13.86 11.41
CA ASN A 348 -5.06 -15.28 11.03
C ASN A 348 -6.16 -15.67 10.03
N ASP A 349 -7.40 -15.19 10.20
CA ASP A 349 -8.49 -15.44 9.25
C ASP A 349 -8.24 -14.77 7.89
N ALA A 350 -7.69 -13.56 7.88
CA ALA A 350 -7.42 -12.82 6.64
C ALA A 350 -6.38 -13.52 5.76
N GLY A 351 -5.31 -14.05 6.37
CA GLY A 351 -4.24 -14.75 5.64
C GLY A 351 -4.51 -16.23 5.41
N LEU A 352 -5.02 -16.96 6.41
CA LEU A 352 -5.01 -18.44 6.45
C LEU A 352 -6.37 -19.10 6.18
N LYS A 353 -7.44 -18.34 6.02
CA LYS A 353 -8.77 -18.90 5.74
C LYS A 353 -8.99 -19.22 4.27
N PRO A 354 -8.60 -18.37 3.30
CA PRO A 354 -8.74 -18.69 1.88
C PRO A 354 -7.72 -19.79 1.53
N PRO A 355 -8.12 -21.03 1.20
CA PRO A 355 -7.18 -22.13 0.95
C PRO A 355 -6.31 -21.90 -0.30
N GLU A 356 -6.79 -21.07 -1.23
CA GLU A 356 -6.06 -20.60 -2.42
C GLU A 356 -5.26 -19.31 -2.14
N GLY A 357 -5.31 -18.81 -0.91
CA GLY A 357 -4.57 -17.63 -0.48
C GLY A 357 -3.07 -17.91 -0.46
N TRP A 358 -2.31 -16.90 -0.85
CA TRP A 358 -0.84 -16.90 -0.92
C TRP A 358 -0.11 -17.17 0.42
N CYS A 359 -0.83 -17.18 1.55
CA CYS A 359 -0.29 -17.60 2.86
C CYS A 359 -0.39 -19.12 3.09
N HIS A 360 -0.79 -19.91 2.09
CA HIS A 360 -0.76 -21.37 2.16
C HIS A 360 0.42 -21.92 1.35
N PRO A 361 1.09 -22.99 1.81
CA PRO A 361 2.04 -23.69 0.97
C PRO A 361 1.29 -24.30 -0.21
N HIS A 362 1.72 -23.97 -1.43
CA HIS A 362 1.16 -24.53 -2.65
C HIS A 362 2.01 -25.69 -3.17
N ARG A 363 1.69 -26.19 -4.37
CA ARG A 363 2.43 -27.28 -5.01
C ARG A 363 3.95 -27.01 -4.96
N PHE A 364 4.72 -28.02 -4.57
CA PHE A 364 6.18 -27.95 -4.35
C PHE A 364 6.65 -27.04 -3.20
N GLY A 365 5.75 -26.64 -2.29
CA GLY A 365 6.08 -25.68 -1.23
C GLY A 365 6.23 -24.25 -1.74
N SER A 366 5.71 -23.95 -2.93
CA SER A 366 5.71 -22.62 -3.52
C SER A 366 4.86 -21.65 -2.70
N PHE A 367 5.28 -20.38 -2.65
CA PHE A 367 4.47 -19.28 -2.12
C PHE A 367 3.33 -18.87 -3.07
N ALA A 368 3.43 -19.24 -4.36
CA ALA A 368 2.46 -18.91 -5.38
C ALA A 368 1.61 -20.14 -5.76
N PRO A 369 0.28 -20.01 -5.89
CA PRO A 369 -0.59 -21.07 -6.37
C PRO A 369 -0.41 -21.29 -7.89
N PRO A 370 -0.78 -22.47 -8.42
CA PRO A 370 -0.87 -22.68 -9.86
C PRO A 370 -1.83 -21.67 -10.53
N ARG A 371 -1.41 -21.08 -11.64
CA ARG A 371 -2.18 -20.15 -12.49
C ARG A 371 -2.23 -20.66 -13.94
N GLY A 372 -3.21 -20.25 -14.73
CA GLY A 372 -3.36 -20.66 -16.14
C GLY A 372 -3.86 -22.08 -16.38
N LEU A 373 -4.15 -22.85 -15.32
CA LEU A 373 -4.86 -24.13 -15.40
C LEU A 373 -6.38 -23.99 -15.23
N ALA A 374 -6.84 -22.78 -14.86
CA ALA A 374 -8.23 -22.37 -14.81
C ALA A 374 -8.49 -21.29 -15.87
N GLU A 375 -9.74 -20.84 -16.03
CA GLU A 375 -10.12 -19.72 -16.92
C GLU A 375 -9.65 -18.34 -16.41
N ASP A 376 -8.50 -18.26 -15.72
CA ASP A 376 -7.94 -17.01 -15.18
C ASP A 376 -7.25 -16.13 -16.23
N GLY A 377 -7.14 -16.63 -17.47
CA GLY A 377 -6.58 -15.89 -18.61
C GLY A 377 -5.05 -15.82 -18.65
N SER A 378 -4.34 -16.50 -17.75
CA SER A 378 -2.87 -16.48 -17.73
C SER A 378 -2.28 -17.15 -18.97
N GLN A 379 -1.37 -16.45 -19.67
CA GLN A 379 -0.69 -16.97 -20.85
C GLN A 379 0.81 -17.04 -20.60
N ALA A 380 1.47 -18.01 -21.23
CA ALA A 380 2.92 -18.17 -21.19
C ALA A 380 3.49 -18.30 -22.60
N GLN A 381 4.57 -17.58 -22.87
CA GLN A 381 5.35 -17.67 -24.10
C GLN A 381 6.80 -17.97 -23.73
N TRP A 382 7.41 -18.92 -24.43
CA TRP A 382 8.83 -19.22 -24.28
C TRP A 382 9.64 -18.49 -25.36
N PHE A 383 10.88 -18.18 -25.02
CA PHE A 383 11.86 -17.59 -25.93
C PHE A 383 13.12 -18.44 -25.92
N VAL A 384 13.67 -18.68 -27.10
CA VAL A 384 15.00 -19.29 -27.29
C VAL A 384 15.94 -18.18 -27.73
N ASP A 385 17.13 -18.15 -27.12
CA ASP A 385 18.15 -17.11 -27.28
C ASP A 385 17.73 -15.68 -26.89
N GLY A 386 18.67 -14.74 -27.02
CA GLY A 386 18.48 -13.37 -26.59
C GLY A 386 17.63 -12.51 -27.54
N ARG A 387 17.67 -12.75 -28.87
CA ARG A 387 17.03 -11.85 -29.85
C ARG A 387 15.53 -11.67 -29.60
N ALA A 388 14.77 -12.76 -29.57
CA ALA A 388 13.32 -12.68 -29.44
C ALA A 388 12.90 -12.22 -28.03
N ALA A 389 13.64 -12.65 -27.00
CA ALA A 389 13.40 -12.23 -25.61
C ALA A 389 13.63 -10.73 -25.41
N PHE A 390 14.77 -10.20 -25.88
CA PHE A 390 15.09 -8.78 -25.72
C PHE A 390 14.20 -7.88 -26.58
N GLU A 391 13.79 -8.33 -27.77
CA GLU A 391 12.78 -7.64 -28.57
C GLU A 391 11.45 -7.50 -27.80
N ALA A 392 10.97 -8.60 -27.21
CA ALA A 392 9.74 -8.59 -26.43
C ALA A 392 9.85 -7.71 -25.17
N ILE A 393 10.97 -7.81 -24.45
CA ILE A 393 11.26 -6.96 -23.28
C ILE A 393 11.28 -5.47 -23.67
N ALA A 394 11.93 -5.12 -24.79
CA ALA A 394 11.98 -3.75 -25.28
C ALA A 394 10.57 -3.20 -25.56
N SER A 395 9.76 -3.97 -26.30
CA SER A 395 8.38 -3.59 -26.62
C SER A 395 7.52 -3.42 -25.37
N SER A 396 7.63 -4.33 -24.39
CA SER A 396 6.89 -4.20 -23.12
C SER A 396 7.33 -2.97 -22.31
N ILE A 397 8.63 -2.64 -22.29
CA ILE A 397 9.11 -1.41 -21.64
C ILE A 397 8.54 -0.18 -22.35
N GLU A 398 8.53 -0.15 -23.68
CA GLU A 398 7.96 0.95 -24.47
C GLU A 398 6.48 1.19 -24.16
N ASP A 399 5.72 0.12 -23.96
CA ASP A 399 4.29 0.18 -23.67
C ASP A 399 3.95 0.53 -22.22
N ALA A 400 4.87 0.33 -21.28
CA ALA A 400 4.67 0.51 -19.83
C ALA A 400 4.00 1.84 -19.47
N LYS A 401 3.06 1.82 -18.52
CA LYS A 401 2.27 3.00 -18.13
C LYS A 401 2.44 3.40 -16.67
N SER A 402 2.75 2.46 -15.79
CA SER A 402 2.84 2.71 -14.35
C SER A 402 4.21 2.38 -13.79
N GLU A 403 4.62 1.11 -13.87
CA GLU A 403 5.79 0.64 -13.13
C GLU A 403 6.58 -0.46 -13.86
N ILE A 404 7.90 -0.41 -13.71
CA ILE A 404 8.83 -1.42 -14.22
C ILE A 404 9.70 -1.91 -13.08
N PHE A 405 9.71 -3.22 -12.84
CA PHE A 405 10.60 -3.89 -11.88
C PHE A 405 11.64 -4.71 -12.62
N ILE A 406 12.92 -4.56 -12.26
CA ILE A 406 14.02 -5.32 -12.85
C ILE A 406 14.83 -5.96 -11.73
N CYS A 407 15.03 -7.28 -11.79
CA CYS A 407 16.01 -7.99 -10.96
C CYS A 407 17.06 -8.61 -11.89
N ASP A 408 18.34 -8.39 -11.61
CA ASP A 408 19.43 -8.94 -12.41
C ASP A 408 20.63 -9.32 -11.54
N TRP A 409 21.30 -10.42 -11.93
CA TRP A 409 22.61 -10.76 -11.36
C TRP A 409 23.70 -9.83 -11.90
N TRP A 410 23.60 -9.46 -13.18
CA TRP A 410 24.44 -8.46 -13.82
C TRP A 410 23.60 -7.64 -14.81
N LEU A 411 23.66 -6.31 -14.74
CA LEU A 411 22.93 -5.41 -15.65
C LEU A 411 23.90 -4.44 -16.31
N CYS A 412 23.84 -4.32 -17.64
CA CYS A 412 24.59 -3.36 -18.45
C CYS A 412 23.64 -2.28 -19.01
N PRO A 413 23.63 -1.05 -18.46
CA PRO A 413 22.70 -0.01 -18.89
C PRO A 413 22.81 0.34 -20.38
N GLU A 414 24.00 0.19 -20.96
CA GLU A 414 24.26 0.49 -22.36
C GLU A 414 23.97 -0.69 -23.32
N LEU A 415 23.30 -1.75 -22.87
CA LEU A 415 22.88 -2.88 -23.71
C LEU A 415 21.83 -2.44 -24.73
N TYR A 416 22.01 -2.80 -26.00
CA TYR A 416 20.96 -2.66 -27.02
C TYR A 416 20.05 -3.89 -27.03
N LEU A 417 18.75 -3.68 -26.83
CA LEU A 417 17.78 -4.78 -26.84
C LEU A 417 17.41 -5.22 -28.27
N ARG A 418 17.50 -4.32 -29.26
CA ARG A 418 17.25 -4.61 -30.68
C ARG A 418 18.51 -4.41 -31.52
N ARG A 419 18.70 -5.24 -32.55
CA ARG A 419 19.86 -5.21 -33.46
C ARG A 419 19.41 -5.21 -34.93
N PRO A 420 20.15 -4.59 -35.86
CA PRO A 420 21.50 -4.01 -35.72
C PRO A 420 21.52 -2.71 -34.91
N PHE A 421 22.53 -2.54 -34.05
CA PHE A 421 22.51 -1.49 -33.02
C PHE A 421 22.54 -0.05 -33.58
N HIS A 422 23.14 0.16 -34.76
CA HIS A 422 23.15 1.46 -35.43
C HIS A 422 21.76 1.96 -35.84
N ALA A 423 20.84 1.06 -36.19
CA ALA A 423 19.48 1.41 -36.58
C ALA A 423 18.52 1.52 -35.37
N HIS A 424 18.93 1.01 -34.21
CA HIS A 424 18.07 0.89 -33.03
C HIS A 424 18.68 1.59 -31.81
N ALA A 425 19.20 2.81 -32.00
CA ALA A 425 19.80 3.59 -30.93
C ALA A 425 18.86 3.82 -29.72
N THR A 426 17.57 3.98 -29.99
CA THR A 426 16.51 4.15 -28.98
C THR A 426 16.21 2.88 -28.18
N SER A 427 16.62 1.70 -28.67
CA SER A 427 16.44 0.42 -27.96
C SER A 427 17.54 0.12 -26.94
N ARG A 428 18.45 1.07 -26.70
CA ARG A 428 19.42 0.95 -25.62
C ARG A 428 18.69 1.02 -24.28
N LEU A 429 19.00 0.11 -23.36
CA LEU A 429 18.25 -0.08 -22.13
C LEU A 429 18.12 1.21 -21.32
N ASP A 430 19.22 1.92 -21.09
CA ASP A 430 19.22 3.21 -20.39
C ASP A 430 18.32 4.26 -21.07
N ALA A 431 18.34 4.34 -22.40
CA ALA A 431 17.50 5.27 -23.18
C ALA A 431 16.01 4.92 -23.11
N LEU A 432 15.67 3.63 -23.17
CA LEU A 432 14.29 3.15 -23.00
C LEU A 432 13.76 3.50 -21.62
N LEU A 433 14.52 3.15 -20.57
CA LEU A 433 14.12 3.43 -19.19
C LEU A 433 14.01 4.94 -18.95
N GLU A 434 14.93 5.75 -19.48
CA GLU A 434 14.86 7.22 -19.39
C GLU A 434 13.59 7.77 -20.06
N ALA A 435 13.27 7.29 -21.27
CA ALA A 435 12.08 7.73 -21.99
C ALA A 435 10.80 7.42 -21.23
N LYS A 436 10.70 6.25 -20.60
CA LYS A 436 9.55 5.86 -19.78
C LYS A 436 9.48 6.61 -18.47
N ALA A 437 10.62 6.80 -17.80
CA ALA A 437 10.69 7.56 -16.57
C ALA A 437 10.22 9.01 -16.76
N LYS A 438 10.57 9.64 -17.91
CA LYS A 438 10.08 10.97 -18.32
C LYS A 438 8.56 11.02 -18.58
N GLN A 439 7.94 9.88 -18.88
CA GLN A 439 6.49 9.74 -19.03
C GLN A 439 5.78 9.46 -17.69
N GLY A 440 6.50 9.49 -16.56
CA GLY A 440 5.94 9.27 -15.22
C GLY A 440 6.05 7.84 -14.69
N VAL A 441 6.55 6.89 -15.50
CA VAL A 441 6.71 5.49 -15.09
C VAL A 441 7.74 5.37 -13.97
N GLN A 442 7.40 4.66 -12.89
CA GLN A 442 8.33 4.37 -11.79
C GLN A 442 9.16 3.13 -12.11
N ILE A 443 10.48 3.21 -11.94
CA ILE A 443 11.40 2.15 -12.33
C ILE A 443 12.20 1.71 -11.12
N TYR A 444 12.08 0.45 -10.74
CA TYR A 444 12.72 -0.14 -9.58
C TYR A 444 13.66 -1.26 -10.00
N VAL A 445 14.95 -1.12 -9.68
CA VAL A 445 15.97 -2.10 -10.06
C VAL A 445 16.63 -2.69 -8.82
N LEU A 446 16.61 -4.02 -8.70
CA LEU A 446 17.34 -4.79 -7.70
C LEU A 446 18.53 -5.49 -8.36
N LEU A 447 19.74 -5.10 -7.97
CA LEU A 447 20.98 -5.70 -8.47
C LEU A 447 21.66 -6.53 -7.40
N TYR A 448 22.28 -7.64 -7.81
CA TYR A 448 23.26 -8.31 -6.97
C TYR A 448 24.44 -7.38 -6.66
N LYS A 449 24.72 -7.18 -5.37
CA LYS A 449 25.95 -6.54 -4.89
C LYS A 449 27.04 -7.61 -4.84
N GLU A 450 28.01 -7.51 -5.73
CA GLU A 450 29.10 -8.45 -5.85
C GLU A 450 30.21 -8.23 -4.82
N VAL A 451 30.94 -9.31 -4.54
CA VAL A 451 32.25 -9.23 -3.91
C VAL A 451 33.26 -8.77 -4.97
N ALA A 452 33.54 -7.47 -5.01
CA ALA A 452 34.28 -6.81 -6.09
C ALA A 452 35.69 -7.38 -6.39
N ILE A 453 36.35 -8.05 -5.43
CA ILE A 453 37.64 -8.72 -5.67
C ILE A 453 37.50 -10.00 -6.49
N ALA A 454 36.33 -10.64 -6.44
CA ALA A 454 36.07 -11.93 -7.10
C ALA A 454 35.35 -11.78 -8.45
N LEU A 455 34.48 -10.77 -8.60
CA LEU A 455 33.62 -10.61 -9.77
C LEU A 455 33.78 -9.23 -10.41
N LYS A 456 33.73 -9.17 -11.74
CA LYS A 456 33.94 -7.96 -12.55
C LYS A 456 32.64 -7.40 -13.16
N ILE A 457 31.50 -7.62 -12.50
CA ILE A 457 30.20 -7.14 -12.99
C ILE A 457 29.98 -5.63 -12.75
N ASN A 458 30.65 -5.06 -11.74
CA ASN A 458 30.64 -3.64 -11.41
C ASN A 458 29.23 -3.06 -11.21
N SER A 459 28.44 -3.66 -10.30
CA SER A 459 27.07 -3.21 -10.03
C SER A 459 27.01 -1.76 -9.52
N VAL A 460 28.11 -1.26 -8.93
CA VAL A 460 28.27 0.15 -8.52
C VAL A 460 28.19 1.09 -9.73
N TYR A 461 28.82 0.73 -10.85
CA TYR A 461 28.74 1.50 -12.08
C TYR A 461 27.31 1.51 -12.62
N SER A 462 26.69 0.34 -12.77
CA SER A 462 25.31 0.23 -13.28
C SER A 462 24.33 1.02 -12.43
N LYS A 463 24.44 0.94 -11.10
CA LYS A 463 23.65 1.76 -10.17
C LYS A 463 23.85 3.26 -10.41
N ARG A 464 25.09 3.75 -10.49
CA ARG A 464 25.36 5.19 -10.71
C ARG A 464 24.79 5.67 -12.04
N LYS A 465 24.97 4.90 -13.11
CA LYS A 465 24.48 5.22 -14.44
C LYS A 465 22.94 5.27 -14.48
N LEU A 466 22.26 4.28 -13.91
CA LEU A 466 20.80 4.24 -13.84
C LEU A 466 20.20 5.32 -12.91
N LEU A 467 20.85 5.65 -11.79
CA LEU A 467 20.38 6.77 -10.96
C LEU A 467 20.55 8.14 -11.66
N SER A 468 21.45 8.24 -12.65
CA SER A 468 21.68 9.48 -13.37
C SER A 468 20.71 9.75 -14.51
N ILE A 469 19.86 8.79 -14.90
CA ILE A 469 18.93 8.97 -16.03
C ILE A 469 17.66 9.73 -15.65
N HIS A 470 17.06 9.46 -14.48
CA HIS A 470 15.82 10.14 -14.04
C HIS A 470 15.54 9.89 -12.54
N GLU A 471 14.82 10.80 -11.87
CA GLU A 471 14.44 10.66 -10.44
C GLU A 471 13.47 9.50 -10.15
N ASN A 472 12.67 9.12 -11.15
CA ASN A 472 11.76 7.96 -11.10
C ASN A 472 12.51 6.62 -11.18
N VAL A 473 13.84 6.62 -11.40
CA VAL A 473 14.64 5.40 -11.42
C VAL A 473 15.32 5.20 -10.06
N ARG A 474 14.99 4.09 -9.40
CA ARG A 474 15.50 3.74 -8.08
C ARG A 474 16.23 2.42 -8.14
N VAL A 475 17.46 2.40 -7.60
CA VAL A 475 18.34 1.22 -7.67
C VAL A 475 18.83 0.78 -6.30
N LEU A 476 18.47 -0.44 -5.92
CA LEU A 476 18.97 -1.15 -4.74
C LEU A 476 20.03 -2.16 -5.15
N ARG A 477 21.06 -2.33 -4.31
CA ARG A 477 22.06 -3.39 -4.44
C ARG A 477 22.12 -4.18 -3.15
N TYR A 478 22.08 -5.50 -3.24
CA TYR A 478 22.06 -6.39 -2.07
C TYR A 478 22.71 -7.76 -2.41
N PRO A 479 23.34 -8.49 -1.47
CA PRO A 479 23.50 -8.23 -0.03
C PRO A 479 24.64 -7.28 0.31
N ASP A 480 24.52 -6.57 1.43
CA ASP A 480 25.69 -5.95 2.05
C ASP A 480 26.48 -7.01 2.83
N HIS A 481 27.54 -7.53 2.20
CA HIS A 481 28.28 -8.71 2.69
C HIS A 481 28.78 -8.57 4.14
N PHE A 482 29.23 -7.39 4.55
CA PHE A 482 29.74 -7.15 5.90
C PHE A 482 28.64 -7.26 6.97
N SER A 483 27.50 -6.61 6.75
CA SER A 483 26.40 -6.61 7.72
C SER A 483 25.56 -7.89 7.68
N SER A 484 25.49 -8.56 6.53
CA SER A 484 24.68 -9.76 6.33
C SER A 484 25.44 -11.07 6.60
N GLY A 485 26.77 -11.07 6.54
CA GLY A 485 27.59 -12.29 6.61
C GLY A 485 27.45 -13.21 5.38
N VAL A 486 26.75 -12.78 4.33
CA VAL A 486 26.50 -13.57 3.12
C VAL A 486 27.58 -13.28 2.09
N TYR A 487 28.54 -14.19 1.90
CA TYR A 487 29.66 -13.99 0.95
C TYR A 487 29.62 -14.89 -0.29
N LEU A 488 28.97 -16.06 -0.21
CA LEU A 488 29.01 -17.09 -1.26
C LEU A 488 27.72 -17.20 -2.09
N TRP A 489 26.66 -16.51 -1.66
CA TRP A 489 25.35 -16.55 -2.31
C TRP A 489 25.09 -15.25 -3.07
N SER A 490 24.27 -15.32 -4.12
CA SER A 490 23.89 -14.17 -4.93
C SER A 490 22.39 -14.13 -5.19
N HIS A 491 21.87 -12.92 -5.43
CA HIS A 491 20.61 -12.74 -6.16
C HIS A 491 20.86 -13.12 -7.61
N HIS A 492 20.23 -14.20 -8.07
CA HIS A 492 20.50 -14.81 -9.37
C HIS A 492 19.28 -14.82 -10.30
N GLU A 493 18.11 -14.46 -9.75
CA GLU A 493 16.89 -14.25 -10.49
C GLU A 493 17.09 -13.17 -11.57
N LYS A 494 16.54 -13.43 -12.76
CA LYS A 494 16.42 -12.44 -13.84
C LYS A 494 14.95 -12.21 -14.11
N LEU A 495 14.48 -11.02 -13.77
CA LEU A 495 13.07 -10.65 -13.84
C LEU A 495 12.94 -9.29 -14.48
N VAL A 496 11.99 -9.16 -15.41
CA VAL A 496 11.46 -7.86 -15.85
C VAL A 496 9.94 -7.92 -15.72
N ILE A 497 9.37 -7.09 -14.85
CA ILE A 497 7.92 -7.03 -14.63
C ILE A 497 7.42 -5.66 -15.06
N VAL A 498 6.42 -5.62 -15.93
CA VAL A 498 5.81 -4.38 -16.44
C VAL A 498 4.36 -4.30 -16.00
N ASP A 499 4.00 -3.18 -15.35
CA ASP A 499 2.64 -2.80 -14.93
C ASP A 499 1.89 -3.87 -14.13
N TYR A 500 2.62 -4.76 -13.43
CA TYR A 500 2.09 -5.95 -12.74
C TYR A 500 1.31 -6.95 -13.61
N GLN A 501 1.45 -6.86 -14.94
CA GLN A 501 0.68 -7.67 -15.89
C GLN A 501 1.57 -8.61 -16.70
N ILE A 502 2.76 -8.15 -17.08
CA ILE A 502 3.70 -8.92 -17.91
C ILE A 502 4.95 -9.20 -17.07
N CYS A 503 5.39 -10.46 -17.05
CA CYS A 503 6.61 -10.88 -16.36
C CYS A 503 7.49 -11.71 -17.30
N PHE A 504 8.73 -11.26 -17.51
CA PHE A 504 9.78 -12.03 -18.14
C PHE A 504 10.63 -12.67 -17.05
N ILE A 505 10.81 -13.99 -17.12
CA ILE A 505 11.62 -14.77 -16.19
C ILE A 505 12.43 -15.82 -16.96
N GLY A 506 13.71 -15.99 -16.62
CA GLY A 506 14.55 -17.00 -17.27
C GLY A 506 16.03 -16.88 -16.95
N GLY A 507 16.87 -17.32 -17.88
CA GLY A 507 18.34 -17.34 -17.75
C GLY A 507 19.07 -16.12 -18.33
N LEU A 508 18.35 -15.20 -19.00
CA LEU A 508 18.93 -14.03 -19.65
C LEU A 508 18.94 -12.83 -18.69
N ASP A 509 20.13 -12.44 -18.23
CA ASP A 509 20.30 -11.10 -17.64
C ASP A 509 20.17 -10.03 -18.73
N LEU A 510 19.88 -8.77 -18.34
CA LEU A 510 20.05 -7.58 -19.21
C LEU A 510 21.55 -7.21 -19.35
N CYS A 511 22.24 -8.24 -19.84
CA CYS A 511 23.61 -8.57 -20.14
C CYS A 511 24.31 -8.13 -21.41
N PHE A 512 25.55 -7.62 -21.34
CA PHE A 512 26.47 -7.90 -22.45
C PHE A 512 26.72 -9.41 -22.63
N GLY A 513 26.87 -9.83 -23.88
CA GLY A 513 27.12 -11.21 -24.29
C GLY A 513 25.92 -12.15 -24.19
N ARG A 514 24.71 -11.64 -23.93
CA ARG A 514 23.46 -12.44 -23.87
C ARG A 514 22.64 -12.34 -25.15
N TYR A 515 22.82 -11.29 -25.94
CA TYR A 515 22.11 -11.17 -27.21
C TYR A 515 22.69 -12.21 -28.16
N ASP A 516 21.85 -13.09 -28.69
CA ASP A 516 22.24 -14.04 -29.73
C ASP A 516 21.02 -14.42 -30.56
N THR A 517 21.29 -15.08 -31.67
CA THR A 517 20.31 -15.69 -32.57
C THR A 517 20.59 -17.18 -32.69
N SER A 518 19.64 -17.94 -33.22
CA SER A 518 19.81 -19.37 -33.45
C SER A 518 20.97 -19.74 -34.39
N GLU A 519 21.54 -18.76 -35.11
CA GLU A 519 22.74 -18.97 -35.94
C GLU A 519 24.03 -19.06 -35.12
N HIS A 520 24.04 -18.57 -33.87
CA HIS A 520 25.20 -18.54 -32.96
C HIS A 520 26.50 -18.11 -33.65
N LYS A 521 26.44 -16.98 -34.38
CA LYS A 521 27.57 -16.48 -35.16
C LYS A 521 28.76 -16.17 -34.25
N VAL A 522 29.93 -16.64 -34.65
CA VAL A 522 31.19 -16.47 -33.92
C VAL A 522 31.95 -15.20 -34.30
N GLY A 523 31.47 -14.42 -35.28
CA GLY A 523 32.12 -13.22 -35.77
C GLY A 523 31.14 -12.17 -36.27
N ASP A 524 31.55 -10.91 -36.19
CA ASP A 524 30.75 -9.72 -36.55
C ASP A 524 31.65 -8.62 -37.10
N CYS A 525 32.06 -8.78 -38.36
CA CYS A 525 32.96 -7.86 -39.06
C CYS A 525 32.33 -7.42 -40.39
N PRO A 526 32.02 -6.12 -40.59
CA PRO A 526 32.11 -5.04 -39.60
C PRO A 526 31.12 -5.23 -38.43
N PRO A 527 31.33 -4.61 -37.26
CA PRO A 527 30.46 -4.80 -36.10
C PRO A 527 29.07 -4.22 -36.35
N LEU A 528 28.06 -5.08 -36.41
CA LEU A 528 26.66 -4.71 -36.66
C LEU A 528 25.73 -5.25 -35.56
N ILE A 529 26.09 -6.38 -34.98
CA ILE A 529 25.27 -7.12 -34.01
C ILE A 529 25.78 -6.90 -32.59
N TRP A 530 27.08 -6.95 -32.33
CA TRP A 530 27.66 -6.87 -30.98
C TRP A 530 28.67 -5.71 -30.86
N PRO A 531 28.25 -4.52 -30.41
CA PRO A 531 29.12 -3.37 -30.27
C PRO A 531 30.04 -3.51 -29.06
N GLY A 532 31.35 -3.25 -29.26
CA GLY A 532 32.31 -3.09 -28.18
C GLY A 532 32.35 -4.27 -27.21
N LYS A 533 32.01 -4.03 -25.93
CA LYS A 533 32.03 -5.03 -24.86
C LYS A 533 30.99 -6.14 -25.01
N ASP A 534 30.00 -5.94 -25.88
CA ASP A 534 28.98 -6.92 -26.15
C ASP A 534 29.47 -8.06 -27.05
N TYR A 535 30.55 -7.83 -27.81
CA TYR A 535 31.30 -8.90 -28.47
C TYR A 535 32.09 -9.65 -27.39
N TYR A 536 31.50 -10.73 -26.88
CA TYR A 536 31.90 -11.32 -25.62
C TYR A 536 32.39 -12.76 -25.77
N ASN A 537 33.60 -13.04 -25.27
CA ASN A 537 34.10 -14.40 -25.12
C ASN A 537 34.73 -14.56 -23.72
N PRO A 538 34.05 -15.24 -22.77
CA PRO A 538 34.54 -15.42 -21.41
C PRO A 538 35.64 -16.49 -21.28
N SER A 539 35.92 -17.26 -22.34
CA SER A 539 36.85 -18.37 -22.29
C SER A 539 38.28 -17.88 -22.09
N ARG A 540 38.89 -18.27 -20.96
CA ARG A 540 40.27 -17.91 -20.58
C ARG A 540 41.32 -18.22 -21.66
N TRP A 541 41.10 -19.26 -22.48
CA TRP A 541 42.09 -19.75 -23.45
C TRP A 541 42.43 -18.75 -24.56
N LEU A 542 41.48 -17.92 -25.01
CA LEU A 542 41.71 -16.91 -26.05
C LEU A 542 42.28 -15.60 -25.50
N ALA A 543 41.95 -15.23 -24.26
CA ALA A 543 42.50 -14.03 -23.62
C ALA A 543 44.02 -14.11 -23.40
N SER A 544 44.58 -15.32 -23.28
CA SER A 544 46.03 -15.57 -23.30
C SER A 544 46.62 -15.64 -24.71
N ALA A 545 45.89 -16.16 -25.71
CA ALA A 545 46.39 -16.32 -27.08
C ALA A 545 46.47 -14.98 -27.84
N LEU A 546 45.54 -14.05 -27.61
CA LEU A 546 45.54 -12.73 -28.24
C LEU A 546 46.58 -11.76 -27.66
N LYS A 547 47.23 -12.10 -26.54
CA LYS A 547 48.38 -11.34 -26.02
C LYS A 547 49.71 -11.66 -26.71
N PHE A 548 49.76 -12.71 -27.54
CA PHE A 548 50.96 -13.12 -28.26
C PHE A 548 51.00 -12.67 -29.73
N THR A 549 50.01 -11.89 -30.19
CA THR A 549 49.91 -11.43 -31.58
C THR A 549 49.68 -9.91 -31.72
N GLN A 550 50.12 -9.11 -30.73
CA GLN A 550 50.38 -7.67 -30.92
C GLN A 550 51.86 -7.38 -30.83
#